data_AF-A0A5C6YKL4-F1
#
_entry.id   AF-A0A5C6YKL4-F1
#
_cell.length_a   1.000
_cell.length_b   1.000
_cell.length_c   1.000
_cell.angle_alpha   90.00
_cell.angle_beta   90.00
_cell.angle_gamma   90.00
#
_symmetry.space_group_name_H-M   'P 1'
#
loop_
_entity.id
_entity.type
_entity.pdbx_description
1 polymer ?
#
loop_
_entity_poly.entity_id
_entity_poly.type
_entity_poly.pdbx_seq_one_letter_code
_entity_poly.pdbx_strand_id
1 'polypeptide(L)'
;VAGDFNDWRQRAHRMLSRCAGLAEVFVKSYGAAARTFPARFPLLPLDRIYVRGASVQHPIVLPRRPWSHLSDHAPLAAEIRL
;
A
#
# COMPACT_ATOMS: atom_id res chain seq x y z
N VAL A 1 0.09 0.25 -10.39
CA VAL A 1 1.32 0.96 -9.98
C VAL A 1 1.56 0.64 -8.52
N ALA A 2 2.75 0.16 -8.15
CA ALA A 2 3.09 -0.19 -6.78
C ALA A 2 4.52 0.25 -6.45
N GLY A 3 4.78 0.59 -5.20
CA GLY A 3 6.12 0.93 -4.72
C GLY A 3 6.12 1.78 -3.45
N ASP A 4 7.31 2.22 -3.05
CA ASP A 4 7.52 3.19 -1.96
C ASP A 4 7.33 4.62 -2.48
N PHE A 5 6.27 5.29 -2.00
CA PHE A 5 5.96 6.65 -2.37
C PHE A 5 6.53 7.68 -1.38
N ASN A 6 7.06 7.25 -0.22
CA ASN A 6 7.44 8.12 0.89
C ASN A 6 6.36 9.16 1.27
N ASP A 7 5.09 8.88 0.96
CA ASP A 7 3.98 9.84 1.09
C ASP A 7 3.27 9.71 2.44
N TRP A 8 4.02 9.92 3.51
CA TRP A 8 3.51 9.94 4.88
C TRP A 8 2.44 11.02 5.13
N ARG A 9 2.38 12.07 4.30
CA ARG A 9 1.44 13.20 4.39
C ARG A 9 0.27 13.08 3.41
N GLN A 10 0.17 11.98 2.67
CA GLN A 10 -0.91 11.67 1.74
C GLN A 10 -1.14 12.73 0.64
N ARG A 11 -0.08 13.48 0.26
CA ARG A 11 -0.16 14.48 -0.80
C ARG A 11 -0.21 13.83 -2.17
N ALA A 12 0.70 12.89 -2.43
CA ALA A 12 0.73 12.13 -3.67
C ALA A 12 -0.54 11.28 -3.83
N HIS A 13 -1.03 10.69 -2.74
CA HIS A 13 -2.29 9.93 -2.73
C HIS A 13 -3.47 10.75 -3.29
N ARG A 14 -3.64 11.98 -2.81
CA ARG A 14 -4.72 12.87 -3.29
C ARG A 14 -4.60 13.18 -4.78
N MET A 15 -3.39 13.42 -5.27
CA MET A 15 -3.14 13.70 -6.69
C MET A 15 -3.39 12.46 -7.56
N LEU A 16 -2.86 11.30 -7.17
CA LEU A 16 -3.03 10.06 -7.92
C LEU A 16 -4.50 9.63 -7.98
N SER A 17 -5.23 9.80 -6.88
CA SER A 17 -6.66 9.50 -6.84
C SER A 17 -7.48 10.47 -7.69
N ARG A 18 -7.31 11.79 -7.51
CA ARG A 18 -8.16 12.79 -8.18
C ARG A 18 -7.79 13.03 -9.63
N CYS A 19 -6.49 13.11 -9.94
CA CYS A 19 -6.03 13.51 -11.27
C CYS A 19 -5.79 12.31 -12.19
N ALA A 20 -5.36 11.17 -11.64
CA ALA A 20 -5.02 9.98 -12.44
C ALA A 20 -6.07 8.86 -12.36
N GLY A 21 -7.14 9.05 -11.58
CA GLY A 21 -8.22 8.06 -11.41
C GLY A 21 -7.75 6.75 -10.78
N LEU A 22 -6.67 6.79 -9.99
CA LEU A 22 -6.11 5.59 -9.36
C LEU A 22 -6.76 5.32 -8.00
N ALA A 23 -7.16 4.08 -7.77
CA ALA A 23 -7.65 3.63 -6.48
C ALA A 23 -6.54 2.91 -5.72
N GLU A 24 -6.29 3.30 -4.46
CA GLU A 24 -5.34 2.59 -3.60
C GLU A 24 -6.02 1.36 -2.98
N VAL A 25 -5.34 0.21 -3.05
CA VAL A 25 -5.92 -1.10 -2.77
C VAL A 25 -6.31 -1.25 -1.29
N PHE A 26 -5.45 -0.84 -0.35
CA PHE A 26 -5.72 -1.00 1.08
C PHE A 26 -6.74 0.03 1.59
N VAL A 27 -6.69 1.27 1.14
CA VAL A 27 -7.67 2.33 1.45
C VAL A 27 -9.05 1.92 0.96
N LYS A 28 -9.17 1.40 -0.27
CA LYS A 28 -10.48 0.98 -0.79
C LYS A 28 -11.03 -0.26 -0.07
N SER A 29 -10.18 -1.13 0.46
CA SER A 29 -10.62 -2.40 1.10
C SER A 29 -10.81 -2.27 2.62
N TYR A 30 -10.00 -1.44 3.29
CA TYR A 30 -9.96 -1.32 4.76
C TYR A 30 -10.14 0.13 5.27
N GLY A 31 -10.30 1.11 4.38
CA GLY A 31 -10.47 2.52 4.74
C GLY A 31 -9.16 3.27 5.04
N ALA A 32 -8.02 2.58 5.11
CA ALA A 32 -6.72 3.19 5.39
C ALA A 32 -5.57 2.51 4.62
N ALA A 33 -4.52 3.28 4.34
CA ALA A 33 -3.30 2.73 3.75
C ALA A 33 -2.56 1.87 4.77
N ALA A 34 -1.94 0.79 4.30
CA ALA A 34 -1.15 -0.08 5.15
C ALA A 34 0.11 0.64 5.64
N ARG A 35 0.41 0.50 6.94
CA ARG A 35 1.65 0.99 7.53
C ARG A 35 2.73 -0.04 7.29
N THR A 36 3.83 0.38 6.71
CA THR A 36 4.92 -0.51 6.29
C THR A 36 6.24 -0.17 6.94
N PHE A 37 6.48 1.10 7.29
CA PHE A 37 7.74 1.54 7.86
C PHE A 37 7.59 2.03 9.30
N PRO A 38 8.52 1.73 10.21
CA PRO A 38 9.57 0.71 10.09
C PRO A 38 8.97 -0.71 10.25
N ALA A 39 9.52 -1.72 9.58
CA ALA A 39 8.98 -3.10 9.55
C ALA A 39 8.82 -3.72 10.95
N ARG A 40 9.74 -3.39 11.86
CA ARG A 40 9.73 -3.84 13.26
C ARG A 40 8.72 -3.12 14.14
N PHE A 41 8.15 -2.02 13.69
CA PHE A 41 6.99 -1.38 14.34
C PHE A 41 6.28 -0.47 13.32
N PRO A 42 5.40 -1.02 12.46
CA PRO A 42 4.88 -0.27 11.32
C PRO A 42 4.01 0.91 11.74
N LEU A 43 4.50 2.12 11.44
CA LEU A 43 3.89 3.39 11.84
C LEU A 43 3.48 4.24 10.63
N LEU A 44 4.27 4.20 9.56
CA LEU A 44 4.16 5.09 8.41
C LEU A 44 3.73 4.31 7.16
N PRO A 45 2.72 4.79 6.41
CA PRO A 45 2.25 4.17 5.18
C PRO A 45 3.01 4.70 3.96
N LEU A 46 4.25 4.22 3.78
CA LEU A 46 5.14 4.71 2.73
C LEU A 46 4.92 3.93 1.42
N ASP A 47 4.74 2.62 1.51
CA ASP A 47 4.44 1.76 0.37
C ASP A 47 2.94 1.75 0.04
N ARG A 48 2.61 1.76 -1.25
CA ARG A 48 1.22 1.78 -1.73
C ARG A 48 1.04 0.98 -3.00
N ILE A 49 -0.16 0.42 -3.17
CA ILE A 49 -0.57 -0.29 -4.39
C ILE A 49 -1.79 0.43 -4.98
N TYR A 50 -1.65 0.96 -6.18
CA TYR A 50 -2.69 1.65 -6.92
C TYR A 50 -3.11 0.86 -8.16
N VAL A 51 -4.42 0.78 -8.38
CA VAL A 51 -5.03 0.11 -9.54
C VAL A 51 -5.99 1.05 -10.26
N ARG A 52 -6.24 0.75 -11.54
CA ARG A 52 -7.22 1.43 -12.38
C ARG A 52 -7.98 0.38 -13.17
N GLY A 53 -9.31 0.43 -13.17
CA GLY A 53 -10.14 -0.52 -13.90
C GLY A 53 -10.12 -1.97 -13.39
N ALA A 54 -9.51 -2.24 -12.22
CA ALA A 54 -9.54 -3.57 -11.61
C ALA A 54 -10.88 -3.81 -10.90
N SER A 55 -11.52 -4.94 -11.19
CA SER A 55 -12.84 -5.32 -10.67
C SER A 55 -12.75 -5.80 -9.22
N VAL A 56 -11.77 -6.65 -8.91
CA VAL A 56 -11.52 -7.20 -7.58
C VAL A 56 -10.06 -7.00 -7.20
N GLN A 57 -9.87 -6.54 -5.97
CA GLN A 57 -8.57 -6.34 -5.36
C GLN A 57 -8.61 -6.96 -3.96
N HIS A 58 -7.77 -7.95 -3.70
CA HIS A 58 -7.68 -8.60 -2.41
C HIS A 58 -6.32 -8.28 -1.78
N PRO A 59 -6.25 -7.34 -0.83
CA PRO A 59 -5.01 -7.09 -0.11
C PRO A 59 -4.63 -8.32 0.72
N ILE A 60 -3.35 -8.66 0.74
CA ILE A 60 -2.81 -9.82 1.47
C ILE A 60 -1.94 -9.30 2.61
N VAL A 61 -2.27 -9.73 3.83
CA VAL A 61 -1.46 -9.43 5.02
C VAL A 61 -0.36 -10.47 5.13
N LEU A 62 0.88 -10.03 4.95
CA LEU A 62 2.05 -10.89 5.11
C LEU A 62 2.54 -10.90 6.57
N PRO A 63 3.08 -12.04 7.04
CA PRO A 63 3.62 -12.12 8.39
C PRO A 63 4.80 -11.16 8.55
N ARG A 64 5.06 -10.72 9.79
CA ARG A 64 6.16 -9.76 10.05
C ARG A 64 7.54 -10.40 9.93
N ARG A 65 7.69 -11.66 10.34
CA ARG A 65 8.91 -12.45 10.17
C ARG A 65 8.77 -13.38 8.95
N PRO A 66 9.87 -13.63 8.21
CA PRO A 66 11.24 -13.14 8.43
C PRO A 66 11.50 -11.71 7.91
N TRP A 67 10.54 -11.12 7.20
CA TRP A 67 10.70 -9.87 6.44
C TRP A 67 11.24 -8.69 7.24
N SER A 68 10.86 -8.54 8.51
CA SER A 68 11.35 -7.48 9.40
C SER A 68 12.86 -7.55 9.73
N HIS A 69 13.53 -8.64 9.32
CA HIS A 69 14.98 -8.81 9.41
C HIS A 69 15.67 -8.60 8.06
N LEU A 70 14.93 -8.65 6.96
CA LEU A 70 15.44 -8.53 5.59
C LEU A 70 15.28 -7.11 5.03
N SER A 71 14.28 -6.38 5.52
CA SER A 71 14.01 -4.99 5.14
C SER A 71 13.50 -4.18 6.34
N ASP A 72 13.72 -2.87 6.28
CA ASP A 72 13.11 -1.86 7.12
C ASP A 72 11.68 -1.50 6.71
N HIS A 73 11.18 -2.03 5.59
CA HIS A 73 9.78 -1.96 5.16
C HIS A 73 9.07 -3.31 5.29
N ALA A 74 7.87 -3.32 5.86
CA ALA A 74 7.01 -4.50 5.88
C ALA A 74 6.40 -4.70 4.49
N PRO A 75 6.37 -5.94 3.98
CA PRO A 75 5.94 -6.20 2.61
C PRO A 75 4.43 -6.00 2.45
N LEU A 76 4.04 -5.49 1.28
CA LEU A 76 2.65 -5.40 0.85
C LEU A 76 2.42 -6.32 -0.34
N ALA A 77 1.28 -7.00 -0.33
CA ALA A 77 0.83 -7.81 -1.45
C ALA A 77 -0.67 -7.57 -1.69
N ALA A 78 -1.09 -7.73 -2.94
CA ALA A 78 -2.48 -7.71 -3.34
C ALA A 78 -2.70 -8.59 -4.56
N GLU A 79 -3.78 -9.36 -4.55
CA GLU A 79 -4.28 -10.05 -5.74
C GLU A 79 -5.17 -9.10 -6.53
N ILE A 80 -4.97 -9.04 -7.85
CA ILE A 80 -5.73 -8.17 -8.75
C ILE A 80 -6.39 -9.06 -9.79
N ARG A 81 -7.72 -8.94 -9.94
CA ARG A 81 -8.47 -9.53 -11.05
C ARG A 81 -8.87 -8.44 -12.03
N LEU A 82 -8.59 -8.69 -13.30
CA LEU A 82 -8.96 -7.83 -14.43
C LEU A 82 -10.31 -8.24 -14.98
#